data_AF-A0A3P7K8H6-F1
#
_entry.id   AF-A0A3P7K8H6-F1
#
_cell.length_a   1.000
_cell.length_b   1.000
_cell.length_c   1.000
_cell.angle_alpha   90.00
_cell.angle_beta   90.00
_cell.angle_gamma   90.00
#
_symmetry.space_group_name_H-M   'P 1'
#
loop_
_entity.id
_entity.type
_entity.pdbx_description
1 polymer ?
#
loop_
_entity_poly.entity_id
_entity_poly.type
_entity_poly.pdbx_seq_one_letter_code
_entity_poly.pdbx_strand_id
1 'polypeptide(L)'
;MLRMMTEDVRQVVKESDAQFIAVHMQEVGGKNSEGCVGQVPAFLDRVAASMHEIGYSTGRAYLDLEALGSIFFINDITLPRIQQYDFIAKQFVKLEKVFESYDHGLLKCRMLRKAKFPKDFWPTVKWSRKGYMHCRFCIDQTSLIYFPI
;
A
#
# COMPACT_ATOMS: atom_id res chain seq x y z
N MET A 1 -13.84 -1.36 17.87
CA MET A 1 -13.11 -2.16 16.85
C MET A 1 -12.05 -1.31 16.15
N LEU A 2 -12.40 -0.21 15.45
CA LEU A 2 -11.39 0.65 14.78
C LEU A 2 -10.32 1.23 15.72
N ARG A 3 -10.74 1.72 16.90
CA ARG A 3 -9.85 2.34 17.90
C ARG A 3 -8.80 1.36 18.46
N MET A 4 -9.24 0.15 18.78
CA MET A 4 -8.40 -0.94 19.26
C MET A 4 -7.37 -1.37 18.21
N MET A 5 -7.80 -1.46 16.95
CA MET A 5 -6.91 -1.82 15.84
C MET A 5 -5.82 -0.76 15.61
N THR A 6 -6.14 0.53 15.72
CA THR A 6 -5.13 1.59 15.60
C THR A 6 -4.14 1.63 16.77
N GLU A 7 -4.61 1.41 18.00
CA GLU A 7 -3.75 1.44 19.19
C GLU A 7 -2.81 0.22 19.24
N ASP A 8 -3.32 -0.98 18.97
CA ASP A 8 -2.51 -2.21 18.95
C ASP A 8 -1.46 -2.18 17.84
N VAL A 9 -1.84 -1.74 16.63
CA VAL A 9 -0.89 -1.57 15.51
C VAL A 9 0.17 -0.54 15.87
N ARG A 10 -0.22 0.59 16.46
CA ARG A 10 0.73 1.64 16.89
C ARG A 10 1.72 1.10 17.91
N GLN A 11 1.27 0.31 18.88
CA GLN A 11 2.14 -0.29 19.90
C GLN A 11 3.14 -1.25 19.28
N VAL A 12 2.68 -2.18 18.42
CA VAL A 12 3.56 -3.12 17.71
C VAL A 12 4.59 -2.39 16.84
N VAL A 13 4.18 -1.31 16.17
CA VAL A 13 5.10 -0.50 15.36
C VAL A 13 6.18 0.14 16.22
N LYS A 14 5.80 0.73 17.37
CA LYS A 14 6.78 1.32 18.30
C LYS A 14 7.76 0.29 18.84
N GLU A 15 7.27 -0.89 19.23
CA GLU A 15 8.09 -1.97 19.79
C GLU A 15 9.04 -2.60 18.77
N SER A 16 8.64 -2.63 17.49
CA SER A 16 9.45 -3.22 16.41
C SER A 16 10.53 -2.30 15.85
N ASP A 17 10.49 -0.99 16.14
CA ASP A 17 11.37 0.04 15.55
C ASP A 17 11.47 -0.08 14.01
N ALA A 18 10.33 -0.38 13.37
CA ALA A 18 10.30 -0.74 11.97
C ALA A 18 10.66 0.44 11.06
N GLN A 19 11.70 0.31 10.25
CA GLN A 19 12.07 1.36 9.28
C GLN A 19 11.02 1.59 8.18
N PHE A 20 10.27 0.54 7.86
CA PHE A 20 9.29 0.48 6.80
C PHE A 20 8.19 -0.51 7.18
N ILE A 21 6.94 -0.14 6.92
CA ILE A 21 5.77 -0.97 7.24
C ILE A 21 4.94 -1.11 5.97
N ALA A 22 4.54 -2.34 5.67
CA ALA A 22 3.59 -2.66 4.61
C ALA A 22 2.39 -3.38 5.21
N VAL A 23 1.22 -2.77 5.08
CA VAL A 23 -0.06 -3.33 5.50
C VAL A 23 -0.80 -3.82 4.26
N HIS A 24 -0.99 -5.14 4.18
CA HIS A 24 -1.86 -5.75 3.17
C HIS A 24 -3.31 -5.69 3.62
N MET A 25 -4.23 -5.40 2.71
CA MET A 25 -5.67 -5.44 2.96
C MET A 25 -6.36 -6.27 1.88
N GLN A 26 -7.06 -7.31 2.30
CA GLN A 26 -7.87 -8.15 1.42
C GLN A 26 -9.35 -7.85 1.67
N GLU A 27 -10.16 -7.81 0.60
CA GLU A 27 -11.58 -7.41 0.67
C GLU A 27 -11.76 -5.99 1.22
N VAL A 28 -11.20 -4.98 0.53
CA VAL A 28 -11.37 -3.57 0.92
C VAL A 28 -12.86 -3.20 0.83
N GLY A 29 -13.56 -3.16 1.97
CA GLY A 29 -15.03 -3.01 2.06
C GLY A 29 -15.79 -4.27 2.52
N GLY A 30 -15.09 -5.40 2.72
CA GLY A 30 -15.66 -6.67 3.18
C GLY A 30 -16.65 -7.31 2.20
N LYS A 31 -17.30 -8.39 2.64
CA LYS A 31 -18.32 -9.12 1.84
C LYS A 31 -19.57 -8.29 1.50
N ASN A 32 -19.75 -7.13 2.14
CA ASN A 32 -20.85 -6.18 1.92
C ASN A 32 -20.31 -4.85 1.35
N SER A 33 -19.55 -4.94 0.25
CA SER A 33 -18.80 -3.83 -0.36
C SER A 33 -19.63 -2.56 -0.61
N GLU A 34 -20.91 -2.69 -0.95
CA GLU A 34 -21.79 -1.55 -1.26
C GLU A 34 -21.98 -0.57 -0.08
N GLY A 35 -21.81 -1.00 1.17
CA GLY A 35 -21.99 -0.15 2.35
C GLY A 35 -20.70 0.35 3.03
N CYS A 36 -19.55 -0.25 2.73
CA CYS A 36 -18.32 -0.02 3.49
C CYS A 36 -17.22 0.71 2.71
N VAL A 37 -17.30 0.78 1.38
CA VAL A 37 -16.33 1.52 0.55
C VAL A 37 -16.23 3.00 0.96
N GLY A 38 -17.35 3.64 1.30
CA GLY A 38 -17.37 5.03 1.78
C GLY A 38 -16.65 5.25 3.12
N GLN A 39 -16.37 4.19 3.88
CA GLN A 39 -15.65 4.28 5.16
C GLN A 39 -14.12 4.20 4.99
N VAL A 40 -13.65 3.74 3.83
CA VAL A 40 -12.21 3.51 3.56
C VAL A 40 -11.40 4.80 3.67
N PRO A 41 -11.81 5.95 3.10
CA PRO A 41 -11.06 7.20 3.25
C PRO A 41 -10.95 7.63 4.72
N ALA A 42 -12.05 7.61 5.46
CA ALA A 42 -12.06 7.99 6.88
C ALA A 42 -11.27 7.03 7.78
N PHE A 43 -11.10 5.76 7.35
CA PHE A 43 -10.18 4.82 7.99
C PHE A 43 -8.74 5.18 7.68
N LEU A 44 -8.39 5.41 6.41
CA LEU A 44 -7.05 5.81 6.00
C LEU A 44 -6.59 7.08 6.70
N ASP A 45 -7.43 8.11 6.75
CA ASP A 45 -7.09 9.39 7.40
C ASP A 45 -6.76 9.19 8.88
N ARG A 46 -7.53 8.35 9.58
CA ARG A 46 -7.30 8.03 10.99
C ARG A 46 -6.01 7.26 11.22
N VAL A 47 -5.75 6.24 10.39
CA VAL A 47 -4.51 5.47 10.50
C VAL A 47 -3.31 6.36 10.16
N ALA A 48 -3.38 7.14 9.09
CA ALA A 48 -2.32 8.06 8.69
C ALA A 48 -2.03 9.10 9.78
N ALA A 49 -3.06 9.69 10.39
CA ALA A 49 -2.90 10.61 11.51
C ALA A 49 -2.23 9.94 12.73
N SER A 50 -2.69 8.74 13.11
CA SER A 50 -2.10 7.99 14.22
C SER A 50 -0.63 7.62 13.99
N MET A 51 -0.28 7.27 12.75
CA MET A 51 1.08 6.92 12.34
C MET A 51 1.99 8.16 12.26
N HIS A 52 1.44 9.30 11.82
CA HIS A 52 2.15 10.58 11.83
C HIS A 52 2.64 10.92 13.24
N GLU A 53 1.79 10.78 14.26
CA GLU A 53 2.14 11.08 15.67
C GLU A 53 3.33 10.25 16.21
N ILE A 54 3.73 9.17 15.53
CA ILE A 54 4.86 8.31 15.93
C ILE A 54 6.02 8.34 14.93
N GLY A 55 6.09 9.37 14.09
CA GLY A 55 7.22 9.57 13.17
C GLY A 55 7.10 8.82 11.85
N TYR A 56 5.88 8.49 11.40
CA TYR A 56 5.62 7.91 10.08
C TYR A 56 4.71 8.84 9.27
N SER A 57 5.22 10.04 8.96
CA SER A 57 4.45 11.06 8.25
C SER A 57 4.41 10.86 6.72
N THR A 58 5.26 9.97 6.21
CA THR A 58 5.35 9.64 4.78
C THR A 58 4.78 8.26 4.50
N GLY A 59 4.00 8.12 3.43
CA GLY A 59 3.43 6.84 3.08
C GLY A 59 2.70 6.83 1.73
N ARG A 60 2.30 5.64 1.30
CA ARG A 60 1.55 5.43 0.06
C ARG A 60 0.40 4.48 0.36
N ALA A 61 -0.81 4.80 -0.06
CA ALA A 61 -1.93 3.88 -0.07
C ALA A 61 -2.37 3.62 -1.52
N TYR A 62 -2.39 2.36 -1.94
CA TYR A 62 -2.94 1.94 -3.22
C TYR A 62 -4.15 1.07 -2.95
N LEU A 63 -5.34 1.56 -3.30
CA LEU A 63 -6.62 0.95 -2.96
C LEU A 63 -7.39 0.56 -4.22
N ASP A 64 -7.45 -0.74 -4.49
CA ASP A 64 -8.43 -1.31 -5.41
C ASP A 64 -9.70 -1.65 -4.61
N LEU A 65 -10.61 -0.68 -4.51
CA LEU A 65 -11.81 -0.73 -3.65
C LEU A 65 -12.73 -1.93 -3.91
N GLU A 66 -12.57 -2.63 -5.04
CA GLU A 66 -13.35 -3.83 -5.37
C GLU A 66 -12.64 -5.14 -4.98
N ALA A 67 -11.38 -5.09 -4.53
CA ALA A 67 -10.58 -6.31 -4.33
C ALA A 67 -9.51 -6.21 -3.23
N LEU A 68 -8.55 -5.29 -3.37
CA LEU A 68 -7.26 -5.34 -2.67
C LEU A 68 -6.78 -3.95 -2.30
N GLY A 69 -6.07 -3.83 -1.19
CA GLY A 69 -5.44 -2.58 -0.78
C GLY A 69 -4.07 -2.81 -0.19
N SER A 70 -3.21 -1.81 -0.28
CA SER A 70 -1.92 -1.83 0.41
C SER A 70 -1.58 -0.45 0.90
N ILE A 71 -1.15 -0.35 2.16
CA ILE A 71 -0.72 0.89 2.78
C ILE A 71 0.73 0.71 3.21
N PHE A 72 1.57 1.68 2.88
CA PHE A 72 2.97 1.72 3.24
C PHE A 72 3.22 2.93 4.13
N PHE A 73 3.91 2.71 5.24
CA PHE A 73 4.38 3.76 6.13
C PHE A 73 5.91 3.72 6.19
N ILE A 74 6.52 4.90 6.14
CA ILE A 74 7.96 5.09 6.12
C ILE A 74 8.32 5.88 7.36
N ASN A 75 9.23 5.35 8.16
CA ASN A 75 9.76 6.08 9.31
C ASN A 75 10.48 7.34 8.79
N ASP A 76 10.22 8.50 9.38
CA ASP A 76 10.76 9.80 8.99
C ASP A 76 12.30 9.80 8.94
N ILE A 77 12.96 9.04 9.82
CA ILE A 77 14.43 8.89 9.85
C ILE A 77 14.92 8.07 8.65
N THR A 78 14.10 7.16 8.13
CA THR A 78 14.40 6.33 6.95
C THR A 78 14.13 7.06 5.65
N LEU A 79 13.30 8.12 5.64
CA LEU A 79 12.90 8.85 4.43
C LEU A 79 14.07 9.20 3.48
N PRO A 80 15.23 9.73 3.96
CA PRO A 80 16.34 10.08 3.06
C PRO A 80 16.99 8.88 2.36
N ARG A 81 16.79 7.68 2.90
CA ARG A 81 17.42 6.41 2.49
C ARG A 81 16.52 5.55 1.63
N ILE A 82 15.20 5.84 1.62
CA ILE A 82 14.23 5.09 0.84
C ILE A 82 13.94 5.75 -0.51
N GLN A 83 13.76 4.92 -1.52
CA GLN A 83 13.31 5.31 -2.85
C GLN A 83 12.17 4.42 -3.30
N GLN A 84 11.32 4.91 -4.20
CA GLN A 84 10.27 4.13 -4.85
C GLN A 84 10.57 3.99 -6.34
N TYR A 85 10.28 2.83 -6.92
CA TYR A 85 10.51 2.60 -8.34
C TYR A 85 9.41 3.25 -9.18
N ASP A 86 9.83 4.12 -10.10
CA ASP A 86 8.99 4.67 -11.15
C ASP A 86 9.03 3.72 -12.35
N PHE A 87 7.90 3.07 -12.67
CA PHE A 87 7.77 2.13 -13.78
C PHE A 87 7.79 2.80 -15.16
N ILE A 88 7.52 4.11 -15.25
CA ILE A 88 7.60 4.87 -16.49
C ILE A 88 9.04 5.32 -16.73
N ALA A 89 9.67 5.93 -15.73
CA ALA A 89 11.07 6.38 -15.83
C ALA A 89 12.08 5.22 -15.69
N LYS A 90 11.62 4.04 -15.24
CA LYS A 90 12.40 2.81 -15.02
C LYS A 90 13.55 2.96 -14.03
N GLN A 91 13.39 3.81 -13.02
CA GLN A 91 14.41 4.09 -12.02
C GLN A 91 13.81 4.29 -10.63
N PHE A 92 14.64 4.15 -9.60
CA PHE A 92 14.28 4.51 -8.24
C PHE A 92 14.35 6.03 -8.06
N VAL A 93 13.28 6.62 -7.54
CA VAL A 93 13.17 8.06 -7.27
C VAL A 93 12.93 8.30 -5.79
N LYS A 94 13.38 9.45 -5.29
CA LYS A 94 13.16 9.84 -3.90
C LYS A 94 11.67 10.08 -3.64
N LEU A 95 11.23 9.77 -2.42
CA LEU A 95 9.88 10.08 -1.97
C LEU A 95 9.83 11.50 -1.39
N GLU A 96 8.76 12.22 -1.70
CA GLU A 96 8.42 13.45 -1.00
C GLU A 96 7.83 13.12 0.38
N LYS A 97 8.06 14.01 1.37
CA LYS A 97 7.56 13.87 2.74
C LYS A 97 6.06 14.13 2.81
N VAL A 98 5.27 13.19 2.30
CA VAL A 98 3.81 13.27 2.20
C VAL A 98 3.21 11.87 2.23
N PHE A 99 2.01 11.76 2.80
CA PHE A 99 1.17 10.59 2.66
C PHE A 99 0.22 10.77 1.46
N GLU A 100 0.33 9.90 0.45
CA GLU A 100 -0.53 9.94 -0.74
C GLU A 100 -1.40 8.69 -0.82
N SER A 101 -2.69 8.86 -1.09
CA SER A 101 -3.64 7.79 -1.34
C SER A 101 -4.13 7.80 -2.79
N TYR A 102 -4.17 6.61 -3.40
CA TYR A 102 -4.67 6.39 -4.74
C TYR A 102 -5.75 5.31 -4.69
N ASP A 103 -7.00 5.72 -4.88
CA ASP A 103 -8.18 4.84 -4.99
C ASP A 103 -8.79 4.84 -6.41
N HIS A 104 -8.33 5.76 -7.26
CA HIS A 104 -8.68 5.86 -8.67
C HIS A 104 -7.43 5.91 -9.53
N GLY A 105 -7.57 5.57 -10.82
CA GLY A 105 -6.48 5.71 -11.78
C GLY A 105 -5.26 4.82 -11.53
N LEU A 106 -5.39 3.74 -10.73
CA LEU A 106 -4.28 2.83 -10.40
C LEU A 106 -3.55 2.27 -11.64
N LEU A 107 -4.24 2.07 -12.76
CA LEU A 107 -3.63 1.63 -14.03
C LEU A 107 -2.70 2.68 -14.66
N LYS A 108 -2.85 3.96 -14.29
CA LYS A 108 -2.03 5.09 -14.75
C LYS A 108 -0.99 5.52 -13.71
N CYS A 109 -1.04 4.96 -12.50
CA CYS A 109 -0.05 5.27 -11.46
C CYS A 109 1.32 4.79 -11.91
N ARG A 110 2.32 5.69 -11.94
CA ARG A 110 3.68 5.35 -12.36
C ARG A 110 4.48 4.59 -11.31
N MET A 111 4.07 4.67 -10.04
CA MET A 111 4.76 4.03 -8.92
C MET A 111 4.22 2.62 -8.60
N LEU A 112 3.19 2.20 -9.33
CA LEU A 112 2.48 0.94 -9.12
C LEU A 112 2.22 0.28 -10.48
N ARG A 113 2.41 -1.04 -10.56
CA ARG A 113 1.95 -1.85 -11.68
C ARG A 113 0.74 -2.66 -11.27
N LYS A 114 -0.41 -2.41 -11.91
CA LYS A 114 -1.61 -3.26 -11.83
C LYS A 114 -1.76 -4.03 -13.13
N ALA A 115 -1.83 -5.36 -13.06
CA ALA A 115 -1.93 -6.21 -14.24
C ALA A 115 -2.80 -7.44 -13.97
N LYS A 116 -3.42 -7.99 -15.02
CA LYS A 116 -4.08 -9.30 -14.96
C LYS A 116 -3.06 -10.41 -15.14
N PHE A 117 -3.30 -11.57 -14.55
CA PHE A 117 -2.48 -12.73 -14.84
C PHE A 117 -2.62 -13.14 -16.33
N PRO A 118 -1.53 -13.56 -17.00
CA PRO A 118 -1.61 -14.04 -18.37
C PRO A 118 -2.56 -15.24 -18.47
N LYS A 119 -3.41 -15.26 -19.50
CA LYS A 119 -4.37 -16.36 -19.72
C LYS A 119 -3.66 -17.70 -19.95
N ASP A 120 -2.48 -17.64 -20.56
CA ASP A 120 -1.75 -18.82 -21.03
C ASP A 120 -1.02 -19.56 -19.91
N PHE A 121 -0.94 -18.98 -18.71
CA PHE A 121 -0.39 -19.68 -17.54
C PHE A 121 -1.35 -20.77 -17.02
N TRP A 122 -2.66 -20.62 -17.21
CA TRP A 122 -3.68 -21.60 -16.79
C TRP A 122 -4.73 -21.78 -17.88
N PRO A 123 -4.37 -22.38 -19.04
CA PRO A 123 -5.24 -22.46 -20.20
C PRO A 123 -6.53 -23.25 -19.95
N THR A 124 -6.55 -24.09 -18.91
CA THR A 124 -7.71 -24.89 -18.49
C THR A 124 -8.66 -24.16 -17.54
N VAL A 125 -8.29 -23.01 -16.98
CA VAL A 125 -9.09 -22.30 -15.98
C VAL A 125 -9.53 -20.94 -16.51
N LYS A 126 -10.85 -20.69 -16.51
CA LYS A 126 -11.47 -19.43 -16.95
C LYS A 126 -11.22 -18.29 -15.93
N TRP A 127 -9.97 -17.97 -15.61
CA TRP A 127 -9.63 -16.82 -14.76
C TRP A 127 -9.67 -15.53 -15.61
N SER A 128 -10.78 -14.79 -15.59
CA SER A 128 -10.86 -13.48 -16.25
C SER A 128 -10.75 -12.29 -15.29
N ARG A 129 -10.80 -12.55 -13.97
CA ARG A 129 -10.90 -11.51 -12.92
C ARG A 129 -9.67 -11.37 -12.01
N LYS A 130 -8.76 -12.34 -11.96
CA LYS A 130 -7.58 -12.25 -11.08
C LYS A 130 -6.41 -11.50 -11.72
N GLY A 131 -5.75 -10.70 -10.92
CA GLY A 131 -4.57 -9.94 -11.26
C GLY A 131 -3.71 -9.73 -10.03
N TYR A 132 -2.75 -8.82 -10.15
CA TYR A 132 -1.89 -8.41 -9.05
C TYR A 132 -1.65 -6.92 -9.14
N MET A 133 -1.36 -6.33 -7.98
CA MET A 133 -0.71 -5.04 -7.88
C MET A 133 0.73 -5.25 -7.44
N HIS A 134 1.62 -4.33 -7.80
CA HIS A 134 3.03 -4.47 -7.49
C HIS A 134 3.71 -3.10 -7.46
N CYS A 135 4.39 -2.82 -6.36
CA CYS A 135 5.26 -1.66 -6.21
C CYS A 135 6.61 -2.11 -5.66
N ARG A 136 7.63 -1.25 -5.84
CA ARG A 136 8.99 -1.54 -5.37
C ARG A 136 9.52 -0.36 -4.59
N PHE A 137 10.17 -0.68 -3.49
CA PHE A 137 10.93 0.26 -2.68
C PHE A 137 12.39 -0.19 -2.64
N CYS A 138 13.30 0.73 -2.36
CA CYS A 138 14.70 0.43 -2.11
C CYS A 138 15.14 1.22 -0.89
N ILE A 139 15.74 0.55 0.09
CA ILE A 139 16.31 1.18 1.30
C ILE A 139 17.78 0.78 1.36
N ASP A 140 18.70 1.74 1.36
CA ASP A 140 20.15 1.48 1.45
C ASP A 140 20.62 0.36 0.50
N GLN A 141 20.23 0.44 -0.77
CA GLN A 141 20.52 -0.54 -1.85
C GLN A 141 19.79 -1.89 -1.72
N THR A 142 19.04 -2.13 -0.65
CA THR A 142 18.19 -3.32 -0.51
C THR A 142 16.85 -3.07 -1.20
N SER A 143 16.60 -3.80 -2.29
CA SER A 143 15.33 -3.73 -3.03
C SER A 143 14.25 -4.56 -2.36
N LEU A 144 13.17 -3.91 -1.94
CA LEU A 144 11.95 -4.51 -1.43
C LEU A 144 10.91 -4.55 -2.55
N ILE A 145 10.51 -5.75 -2.94
CA ILE A 145 9.47 -5.96 -3.95
C ILE A 145 8.23 -6.47 -3.25
N TYR A 146 7.13 -5.72 -3.35
CA TYR A 146 5.89 -6.06 -2.67
C TYR A 146 4.81 -6.40 -3.70
N PHE A 147 4.29 -7.63 -3.61
CA PHE A 147 3.28 -8.21 -4.50
C PHE A 147 2.01 -8.53 -3.72
N PRO A 148 1.07 -7.59 -3.60
CA PRO A 148 -0.29 -7.87 -3.18
C PRO A 148 -1.00 -8.65 -4.31
N ILE A 149 -1.29 -9.93 -4.04
CA ILE A 149 -2.02 -10.86 -4.92
C ILE A 149 -3.51 -10.79 -4.62
#